data_AF-A0A9Q1IX24-F1
#
_entry.id   AF-A0A9Q1IX24-F1
#
_cell.length_a   1.000
_cell.length_b   1.000
_cell.length_c   1.000
_cell.angle_alpha   90.00
_cell.angle_beta   90.00
_cell.angle_gamma   90.00
#
_symmetry.space_group_name_H-M   'P 1'
#
loop_
_entity.id
_entity.type
_entity.pdbx_description
1 polymer ?
#
loop_
_entity_poly.entity_id
_entity_poly.type
_entity_poly.pdbx_seq_one_letter_code
_entity_poly.pdbx_strand_id
1 'polypeptide(L)'
;MESVLVGDKGAMFAVVAEHCGGDCIALEAGGGDCNALEAGGDDCIAQEAGDGDCIAQEAGDGDCIALEAGGGDCIALEAGGGDCIALEAGGGDCIALEAGGGDCIALEAGGGDCIALEAGGGDCIALEAGGGDCIAQEAGGGDDCIALEAGGGDDCIALEAGGGDDCIALEAGGGDDCIALEAGGGDDCIAQETGGGDCIALEAGGGDDCIALEAGGGDDCIAQETGGGDCIALEAGGGDCIALETGGGGCIALEAGGGGCIALEAGGGGCTALETGRRGRRQRRLGGRPVVTASASP
;
A
#
# COMPACT_ATOMS: atom_id res chain seq x y z
N MET A 1 -38.43 -1.30 -3.78
CA MET A 1 -39.33 -1.97 -4.76
C MET A 1 -38.40 -2.68 -5.72
N GLU A 2 -38.67 -3.95 -5.97
CA GLU A 2 -38.00 -4.91 -6.88
C GLU A 2 -37.07 -4.36 -7.97
N SER A 3 -35.88 -4.96 -8.06
CA SER A 3 -35.19 -5.21 -9.33
C SER A 3 -34.65 -6.65 -9.33
N VAL A 4 -35.55 -7.60 -9.64
CA VAL A 4 -35.10 -8.87 -10.22
C VAL A 4 -35.09 -8.67 -11.73
N LEU A 5 -33.90 -8.69 -12.32
CA LEU A 5 -33.75 -9.01 -13.73
C LEU A 5 -32.95 -10.30 -13.79
N VAL A 6 -33.43 -11.28 -14.55
CA VAL A 6 -32.69 -12.50 -14.90
C VAL A 6 -32.49 -12.42 -16.40
N GLY A 7 -31.26 -12.19 -16.84
CA GLY A 7 -30.87 -12.21 -18.25
C GLY A 7 -30.37 -13.59 -18.66
N ASP A 8 -30.84 -14.11 -19.79
CA ASP A 8 -30.26 -15.31 -20.40
C ASP A 8 -28.82 -15.01 -20.86
N LYS A 9 -27.89 -15.92 -20.56
CA LYS A 9 -26.45 -15.86 -20.89
C LYS A 9 -26.16 -15.18 -22.24
N GLY A 10 -25.50 -14.02 -22.22
CA GLY A 10 -24.91 -13.37 -23.39
C GLY A 10 -25.50 -12.01 -23.82
N ALA A 11 -26.09 -11.22 -22.90
CA ALA A 11 -26.48 -9.84 -23.19
C ALA A 11 -26.42 -8.95 -21.94
N MET A 12 -25.56 -7.91 -22.00
CA MET A 12 -25.51 -6.69 -21.18
C MET A 12 -26.54 -6.65 -20.04
N PHE A 13 -26.12 -7.05 -18.86
CA PHE A 13 -26.96 -7.18 -17.67
C PHE A 13 -26.83 -5.96 -16.74
N ALA A 14 -27.56 -4.88 -17.02
CA ALA A 14 -27.61 -3.74 -16.09
C ALA A 14 -28.67 -4.00 -14.99
N VAL A 15 -28.23 -4.29 -13.75
CA VAL A 15 -29.12 -4.40 -12.57
C VAL A 15 -29.02 -3.14 -11.73
N VAL A 16 -29.80 -2.12 -12.09
CA VAL A 16 -30.01 -0.98 -11.20
C VAL A 16 -30.98 -1.41 -10.10
N ALA A 17 -30.47 -1.63 -8.90
CA ALA A 17 -31.27 -1.78 -7.70
C ALA A 17 -31.04 -0.55 -6.82
N GLU A 18 -32.10 0.20 -6.50
CA GLU A 18 -32.08 1.29 -5.52
C GLU A 18 -32.68 0.73 -4.22
N HIS A 19 -31.84 0.54 -3.19
CA HIS A 19 -32.26 0.03 -1.88
C HIS A 19 -32.07 1.10 -0.80
N CYS A 20 -32.84 1.02 0.28
CA CYS A 20 -32.80 2.00 1.34
C CYS A 20 -32.88 1.35 2.71
N GLY A 21 -31.73 0.86 3.15
CA GLY A 21 -31.33 0.62 4.53
C GLY A 21 -31.80 -0.69 5.14
N GLY A 22 -30.83 -1.46 5.63
CA GLY A 22 -31.02 -2.73 6.32
C GLY A 22 -31.42 -3.89 5.39
N ASP A 23 -31.25 -3.74 4.08
CA ASP A 23 -31.57 -4.75 3.09
C ASP A 23 -30.35 -5.61 2.75
N CYS A 24 -30.59 -6.87 2.36
CA CYS A 24 -29.55 -7.74 1.82
C CYS A 24 -29.74 -7.89 0.30
N ILE A 25 -28.75 -7.47 -0.48
CA ILE A 25 -28.74 -7.53 -1.93
C ILE A 25 -27.77 -8.63 -2.36
N ALA A 26 -28.21 -9.52 -3.25
CA ALA A 26 -27.37 -10.56 -3.83
C ALA A 26 -27.49 -10.53 -5.36
N LEU A 27 -26.36 -10.43 -6.06
CA LEU A 27 -26.29 -10.45 -7.53
C LEU A 27 -25.32 -11.53 -8.00
N GLU A 28 -25.71 -12.21 -9.08
CA GLU A 28 -24.84 -13.15 -9.80
C GLU A 28 -24.89 -12.79 -11.29
N ALA A 29 -23.74 -12.47 -11.88
CA ALA A 29 -23.57 -12.21 -13.30
C ALA A 29 -22.62 -13.25 -13.94
N GLY A 30 -22.70 -13.42 -15.26
CA GLY A 30 -21.74 -14.22 -16.00
C GLY A 30 -20.71 -13.33 -16.68
N GLY A 31 -19.66 -13.92 -17.26
CA GLY A 31 -18.62 -13.11 -17.91
C GLY A 31 -19.09 -12.30 -19.13
N GLY A 32 -18.55 -11.10 -19.27
CA GLY A 32 -18.85 -10.10 -20.29
C GLY A 32 -20.09 -9.25 -20.00
N ASP A 33 -20.54 -9.19 -18.74
CA ASP A 33 -21.69 -8.43 -18.28
C ASP A 33 -21.28 -7.03 -17.76
N CYS A 34 -22.27 -6.16 -17.52
CA CYS A 34 -22.03 -4.81 -16.99
C CYS A 34 -23.01 -4.52 -15.85
N ASN A 35 -22.56 -4.69 -14.62
CA ASN A 35 -23.37 -4.54 -13.41
C ASN A 35 -23.27 -3.11 -12.87
N ALA A 36 -24.39 -2.54 -12.44
CA ALA A 36 -24.46 -1.17 -11.92
C ALA A 36 -25.44 -1.12 -10.74
N LEU A 37 -24.94 -1.07 -9.49
CA LEU A 37 -25.74 -1.14 -8.27
C LEU A 37 -25.67 0.17 -7.47
N GLU A 38 -26.79 0.61 -6.90
CA GLU A 38 -26.86 1.78 -6.00
C GLU A 38 -27.60 1.40 -4.69
N ALA A 39 -26.87 1.18 -3.61
CA ALA A 39 -27.42 0.86 -2.30
C ALA A 39 -27.41 2.07 -1.37
N GLY A 40 -28.26 2.04 -0.33
CA GLY A 40 -28.29 3.06 0.71
C GLY A 40 -27.65 2.52 1.99
N GLY A 41 -27.36 3.42 2.94
CA GLY A 41 -26.61 3.02 4.15
C GLY A 41 -27.29 1.95 5.03
N ASP A 42 -26.46 1.18 5.74
CA ASP A 42 -26.75 -0.01 6.53
C ASP A 42 -27.18 -1.26 5.71
N ASP A 43 -26.79 -1.37 4.44
CA ASP A 43 -27.10 -2.49 3.55
C ASP A 43 -26.00 -3.58 3.57
N CYS A 44 -26.37 -4.82 3.24
CA CYS A 44 -25.44 -5.92 3.00
C CYS A 44 -25.49 -6.31 1.53
N ILE A 45 -24.38 -6.16 0.81
CA ILE A 45 -24.28 -6.39 -0.63
C ILE A 45 -23.33 -7.55 -0.87
N ALA A 46 -23.80 -8.56 -1.61
CA ALA A 46 -22.99 -9.66 -2.11
C ALA A 46 -23.12 -9.72 -3.63
N GLN A 47 -22.01 -9.68 -4.35
CA GLN A 47 -22.02 -9.80 -5.81
C GLN A 47 -20.97 -10.80 -6.28
N GLU A 48 -21.37 -11.67 -7.20
CA GLU A 48 -20.48 -12.55 -7.95
C GLU A 48 -20.52 -12.15 -9.43
N ALA A 49 -19.36 -11.89 -10.01
CA ALA A 49 -19.15 -11.54 -11.41
C ALA A 49 -18.19 -12.53 -12.08
N GLY A 50 -18.31 -12.69 -13.40
CA GLY A 50 -17.43 -13.55 -14.18
C GLY A 50 -16.36 -12.74 -14.92
N ASP A 51 -15.52 -13.43 -15.68
CA ASP A 51 -14.43 -12.79 -16.43
C ASP A 51 -14.91 -11.76 -17.47
N GLY A 52 -14.20 -10.63 -17.56
CA GLY A 52 -14.41 -9.56 -18.53
C GLY A 52 -15.61 -8.67 -18.23
N ASP A 53 -15.98 -8.55 -16.96
CA ASP A 53 -17.13 -7.78 -16.50
C ASP A 53 -16.78 -6.31 -16.23
N CYS A 54 -17.78 -5.43 -16.38
CA CYS A 54 -17.71 -4.07 -15.85
C CYS A 54 -18.63 -3.95 -14.64
N ILE A 55 -18.09 -3.58 -13.49
CA ILE A 55 -18.85 -3.47 -12.25
C ILE A 55 -18.75 -2.02 -11.77
N ALA A 56 -19.91 -1.39 -11.58
CA ALA A 56 -20.03 -0.09 -10.95
C ALA A 56 -20.95 -0.24 -9.74
N GLN A 57 -20.49 0.16 -8.56
CA GLN A 57 -21.29 0.07 -7.36
C GLN A 57 -21.15 1.35 -6.53
N GLU A 58 -22.27 1.89 -6.10
CA GLU A 58 -22.35 3.00 -5.15
C GLU A 58 -23.06 2.49 -3.89
N ALA A 59 -22.43 2.67 -2.74
CA ALA A 59 -22.91 2.27 -1.43
C ALA A 59 -22.95 3.48 -0.48
N GLY A 60 -23.84 3.42 0.50
CA GLY A 60 -23.96 4.45 1.54
C GLY A 60 -23.09 4.14 2.74
N ASP A 61 -23.23 4.95 3.79
CA ASP A 61 -22.51 4.75 5.05
C ASP A 61 -23.00 3.49 5.82
N GLY A 62 -22.08 2.78 6.47
CA GLY A 62 -22.36 1.63 7.33
C GLY A 62 -22.64 0.32 6.59
N ASP A 63 -22.21 0.23 5.33
CA ASP A 63 -22.50 -0.90 4.46
C ASP A 63 -21.51 -2.06 4.64
N CYS A 64 -21.97 -3.28 4.36
CA CYS A 64 -21.13 -4.47 4.27
C CYS A 64 -21.13 -4.97 2.83
N ILE A 65 -20.01 -4.85 2.13
CA ILE A 65 -19.87 -5.15 0.71
C ILE A 65 -18.93 -6.35 0.55
N ALA A 66 -19.41 -7.38 -0.13
CA ALA A 66 -18.62 -8.52 -0.57
C ALA A 66 -18.76 -8.66 -2.09
N LEU A 67 -17.64 -8.57 -2.81
CA LEU A 67 -17.62 -8.70 -4.26
C LEU A 67 -16.55 -9.73 -4.66
N GLU A 68 -16.98 -10.73 -5.43
CA GLU A 68 -16.10 -11.69 -6.10
C GLU A 68 -16.16 -11.44 -7.61
N ALA A 69 -15.01 -11.18 -8.22
CA ALA A 69 -14.87 -10.85 -9.62
C ALA A 69 -13.93 -11.83 -10.35
N GLY A 70 -14.16 -11.99 -11.66
CA GLY A 70 -13.32 -12.83 -12.51
C GLY A 70 -12.06 -12.09 -12.93
N GLY A 71 -11.37 -12.60 -13.96
CA GLY A 71 -10.20 -11.92 -14.52
C GLY A 71 -10.52 -11.06 -15.76
N GLY A 72 -9.79 -9.96 -15.91
CA GLY A 72 -9.98 -8.97 -16.97
C GLY A 72 -11.13 -8.00 -16.71
N ASP A 73 -11.47 -7.77 -15.45
CA ASP A 73 -12.63 -7.00 -15.01
C ASP A 73 -12.28 -5.51 -14.84
N CYS A 74 -13.30 -4.66 -14.93
CA CYS A 74 -13.23 -3.24 -14.63
C CYS A 74 -14.18 -2.95 -13.46
N ILE A 75 -13.64 -2.74 -12.27
CA ILE A 75 -14.39 -2.57 -11.03
C ILE A 75 -14.26 -1.12 -10.58
N ALA A 76 -15.38 -0.45 -10.39
CA ALA A 76 -15.49 0.87 -9.78
C ALA A 76 -16.46 0.77 -8.60
N LEU A 77 -15.97 1.04 -7.40
CA LEU A 77 -16.77 1.00 -6.18
C LEU A 77 -16.60 2.33 -5.43
N GLU A 78 -17.72 3.00 -5.15
CA GLU A 78 -17.80 4.17 -4.29
C GLU A 78 -18.57 3.78 -3.02
N ALA A 79 -17.97 4.00 -1.87
CA ALA A 79 -18.50 3.60 -0.56
C ALA A 79 -18.54 4.79 0.40
N GLY A 80 -19.48 4.73 1.35
CA GLY A 80 -19.63 5.74 2.40
C GLY A 80 -18.58 5.55 3.49
N GLY A 81 -18.82 6.16 4.66
CA GLY A 81 -17.96 5.96 5.83
C GLY A 81 -18.50 4.93 6.82
N GLY A 82 -17.60 4.23 7.50
CA GLY A 82 -17.92 3.16 8.44
C GLY A 82 -18.21 1.82 7.77
N ASP A 83 -17.71 1.60 6.56
CA ASP A 83 -18.04 0.45 5.73
C ASP A 83 -17.10 -0.72 5.96
N CYS A 84 -17.58 -1.93 5.65
CA CYS A 84 -16.78 -3.15 5.62
C CYS A 84 -16.77 -3.69 4.20
N ILE A 85 -15.63 -3.59 3.51
CA ILE A 85 -15.49 -3.95 2.10
C ILE A 85 -14.55 -5.15 1.99
N ALA A 86 -15.02 -6.21 1.37
CA ALA A 86 -14.24 -7.38 0.98
C ALA A 86 -14.34 -7.56 -0.54
N LEU A 87 -13.22 -7.48 -1.24
CA LEU A 87 -13.15 -7.65 -2.70
C LEU A 87 -12.12 -8.73 -3.04
N GLU A 88 -12.58 -9.79 -3.71
CA GLU A 88 -11.72 -10.79 -4.34
C GLU A 88 -11.80 -10.62 -5.87
N ALA A 89 -10.67 -10.36 -6.51
CA ALA A 89 -10.57 -10.08 -7.94
C ALA A 89 -9.60 -11.06 -8.62
N GLY A 90 -9.84 -11.32 -9.91
CA GLY A 90 -8.97 -12.14 -10.72
C GLY A 90 -7.69 -11.40 -11.11
N GLY A 91 -7.03 -11.87 -12.17
CA GLY A 91 -5.84 -11.18 -12.71
C GLY A 91 -6.13 -10.47 -14.02
N GLY A 92 -5.41 -9.38 -14.28
CA GLY A 92 -5.61 -8.47 -15.39
C GLY A 92 -6.71 -7.43 -15.16
N ASP A 93 -7.03 -7.13 -13.92
CA ASP A 93 -8.17 -6.30 -13.52
C ASP A 93 -7.79 -4.82 -13.39
N CYS A 94 -8.79 -3.96 -13.55
CA CYS A 94 -8.69 -2.53 -13.27
C CYS A 94 -9.67 -2.22 -12.14
N ILE A 95 -9.16 -1.94 -10.95
CA ILE A 95 -9.93 -1.69 -9.74
C ILE A 95 -9.75 -0.23 -9.33
N ALA A 96 -10.87 0.48 -9.18
CA ALA A 96 -10.93 1.80 -8.58
C ALA A 96 -11.90 1.74 -7.40
N LEU A 97 -11.42 2.04 -6.20
CA LEU A 97 -12.20 2.07 -4.98
C LEU A 97 -12.06 3.45 -4.32
N GLU A 98 -13.17 4.14 -4.14
CA GLU A 98 -13.26 5.36 -3.33
C GLU A 98 -14.09 5.04 -2.08
N ALA A 99 -13.49 5.20 -0.90
CA ALA A 99 -14.11 4.87 0.38
C ALA A 99 -14.13 6.11 1.31
N GLY A 100 -15.10 6.13 2.22
CA GLY A 100 -15.19 7.15 3.26
C GLY A 100 -14.14 6.93 4.35
N GLY A 101 -14.38 7.52 5.53
CA GLY A 101 -13.49 7.34 6.68
C GLY A 101 -14.11 6.44 7.75
N GLY A 102 -13.26 5.73 8.48
CA GLY A 102 -13.63 4.71 9.45
C GLY A 102 -13.89 3.33 8.84
N ASP A 103 -13.34 3.05 7.66
CA ASP A 103 -13.64 1.88 6.86
C ASP A 103 -12.69 0.72 7.16
N CYS A 104 -13.17 -0.50 6.92
CA CYS A 104 -12.39 -1.73 6.95
C CYS A 104 -12.40 -2.35 5.55
N ILE A 105 -11.28 -2.27 4.85
CA ILE A 105 -11.13 -2.70 3.46
C ILE A 105 -10.17 -3.89 3.42
N ALA A 106 -10.63 -5.00 2.86
CA ALA A 106 -9.82 -6.17 2.54
C ALA A 106 -9.95 -6.44 1.03
N LEU A 107 -8.82 -6.42 0.32
CA LEU A 107 -8.78 -6.64 -1.12
C LEU A 107 -7.75 -7.71 -1.45
N GLU A 108 -8.19 -8.76 -2.14
CA GLU A 108 -7.34 -9.81 -2.70
C GLU A 108 -7.43 -9.72 -4.22
N ALA A 109 -6.31 -9.46 -4.89
CA ALA A 109 -6.22 -9.29 -6.33
C ALA A 109 -5.25 -10.32 -6.94
N GLY A 110 -5.48 -10.67 -8.20
CA GLY A 110 -4.58 -11.49 -8.99
C GLY A 110 -3.32 -10.73 -9.40
N GLY A 111 -2.65 -11.19 -10.46
CA GLY A 111 -1.47 -10.53 -10.98
C GLY A 111 -1.74 -9.88 -12.34
N GLY A 112 -1.02 -8.79 -12.62
CA GLY A 112 -1.21 -7.92 -13.78
C GLY A 112 -2.29 -6.85 -13.59
N ASP A 113 -2.58 -6.48 -12.35
CA ASP A 113 -3.71 -5.63 -11.98
C ASP A 113 -3.31 -4.16 -11.87
N CYS A 114 -4.28 -3.28 -12.08
CA CYS A 114 -4.18 -1.84 -11.84
C CYS A 114 -5.17 -1.47 -10.74
N ILE A 115 -4.66 -1.14 -9.56
CA ILE A 115 -5.45 -0.87 -8.35
C ILE A 115 -5.25 0.59 -7.96
N ALA A 116 -6.35 1.33 -7.88
CA ALA A 116 -6.40 2.68 -7.33
C ALA A 116 -7.38 2.70 -6.16
N LEU A 117 -6.88 3.04 -4.97
CA LEU A 117 -7.65 3.12 -3.74
C LEU A 117 -7.53 4.52 -3.14
N GLU A 118 -8.66 5.23 -3.05
CA GLU A 118 -8.76 6.48 -2.30
C GLU A 118 -9.62 6.20 -1.07
N ALA A 119 -9.06 6.36 0.13
CA ALA A 119 -9.74 6.13 1.39
C ALA A 119 -9.75 7.41 2.24
N GLY A 120 -10.72 7.51 3.14
CA GLY A 120 -10.78 8.56 4.14
C GLY A 120 -9.69 8.39 5.20
N GLY A 121 -9.97 8.83 6.42
CA GLY A 121 -9.04 8.66 7.53
C GLY A 121 -9.67 7.89 8.68
N GLY A 122 -8.84 7.20 9.44
CA GLY A 122 -9.23 6.25 10.47
C GLY A 122 -9.52 4.85 9.92
N ASP A 123 -8.89 4.48 8.81
CA ASP A 123 -9.20 3.30 8.02
C ASP A 123 -8.24 2.14 8.33
N CYS A 124 -8.75 0.93 8.12
CA CYS A 124 -7.98 -0.30 8.18
C CYS A 124 -8.01 -0.96 6.80
N ILE A 125 -6.86 -0.96 6.12
CA ILE A 125 -6.73 -1.41 4.74
C ILE A 125 -5.77 -2.60 4.71
N ALA A 126 -6.22 -3.73 4.18
CA ALA A 126 -5.41 -4.90 3.88
C ALA A 126 -5.53 -5.21 2.39
N LEU A 127 -4.40 -5.20 1.69
CA LEU A 127 -4.31 -5.47 0.26
C LEU A 127 -3.32 -6.61 0.01
N GLU A 128 -3.80 -7.71 -0.56
CA GLU A 128 -2.97 -8.78 -1.10
C GLU A 128 -3.08 -8.75 -2.63
N ALA A 129 -1.96 -8.55 -3.32
CA ALA A 129 -1.90 -8.48 -4.77
C ALA A 129 -0.92 -9.54 -5.31
N GLY A 130 -1.12 -9.96 -6.55
CA GLY A 130 -0.22 -10.83 -7.28
C GLY A 130 1.07 -10.10 -7.66
N GLY A 131 1.63 -10.44 -8.81
CA GLY A 131 2.86 -9.80 -9.30
C GLY A 131 2.67 -9.22 -10.69
N GLY A 132 3.39 -8.16 -10.98
CA GLY A 132 3.24 -7.33 -12.17
C GLY A 132 2.15 -6.27 -12.01
N ASP A 133 1.89 -5.82 -10.79
CA ASP A 133 0.77 -4.96 -10.43
C ASP A 133 1.18 -3.49 -10.35
N CYS A 134 0.21 -2.62 -10.57
CA CYS A 134 0.32 -1.18 -10.37
C CYS A 134 -0.67 -0.76 -9.30
N ILE A 135 -0.18 -0.40 -8.13
CA ILE A 135 -0.98 -0.06 -6.96
C ILE A 135 -0.75 1.41 -6.62
N ALA A 136 -1.83 2.18 -6.55
CA ALA A 136 -1.85 3.53 -6.02
C ALA A 136 -2.87 3.59 -4.88
N GLN A 137 -2.43 4.02 -3.71
CA GLN A 137 -3.30 4.20 -2.55
C GLN A 137 -3.10 5.59 -1.96
N GLU A 138 -4.19 6.30 -1.72
CA GLU A 138 -4.23 7.57 -1.02
C GLU A 138 -5.17 7.42 0.18
N ALA A 139 -4.69 7.70 1.38
CA ALA A 139 -5.48 7.81 2.59
C ALA A 139 -5.57 9.27 3.04
N GLY A 140 -6.69 9.59 3.69
CA GLY A 140 -7.01 10.91 4.19
C GLY A 140 -6.25 11.27 5.47
N GLY A 141 -6.80 12.22 6.23
CA GLY A 141 -6.24 12.54 7.55
C GLY A 141 -6.89 11.71 8.64
N GLY A 142 -6.12 10.97 9.42
CA GLY A 142 -6.57 10.05 10.46
C GLY A 142 -5.42 9.15 10.91
N ASP A 143 -5.67 8.31 11.92
CA ASP A 143 -4.71 7.27 12.28
C ASP A 143 -5.10 6.01 11.49
N ASP A 144 -4.32 5.69 10.46
CA ASP A 144 -4.61 4.62 9.51
C ASP A 144 -3.74 3.37 9.76
N CYS A 145 -4.28 2.22 9.40
CA CYS A 145 -3.59 0.92 9.45
C CYS A 145 -3.59 0.31 8.07
N ILE A 146 -2.43 0.32 7.40
CA ILE A 146 -2.26 -0.15 6.03
C ILE A 146 -1.34 -1.37 6.02
N ALA A 147 -1.81 -2.48 5.47
CA ALA A 147 -1.02 -3.67 5.20
C ALA A 147 -1.11 -4.00 3.71
N LEU A 148 0.03 -4.08 3.03
CA LEU A 148 0.11 -4.40 1.61
C LEU A 148 1.09 -5.55 1.39
N GLU A 149 0.63 -6.63 0.77
CA GLU A 149 1.45 -7.74 0.31
C GLU A 149 1.38 -7.80 -1.23
N ALA A 150 2.50 -7.57 -1.91
CA ALA A 150 2.65 -7.76 -3.35
C ALA A 150 3.47 -9.04 -3.61
N GLY A 151 3.00 -9.85 -4.54
CA GLY A 151 3.60 -11.11 -4.94
C GLY A 151 4.95 -10.95 -5.66
N GLY A 152 5.37 -12.01 -6.36
CA GLY A 152 6.60 -11.96 -7.15
C GLY A 152 6.33 -11.40 -8.55
N GLY A 153 6.95 -10.29 -8.91
CA GLY A 153 6.78 -9.60 -10.19
C GLY A 153 7.54 -8.27 -10.16
N ASP A 154 7.48 -7.51 -11.26
CA ASP A 154 7.95 -6.12 -11.22
C ASP A 154 6.72 -5.24 -10.92
N ASP A 155 6.59 -4.82 -9.67
CA ASP A 155 5.45 -4.08 -9.15
C ASP A 155 5.74 -2.57 -9.08
N CYS A 156 4.70 -1.76 -9.23
CA CYS A 156 4.75 -0.31 -9.08
C CYS A 156 3.78 0.10 -7.98
N ILE A 157 4.30 0.49 -6.81
CA ILE A 157 3.51 0.80 -5.62
C ILE A 157 3.72 2.28 -5.26
N ALA A 158 2.63 3.01 -5.13
CA ALA A 158 2.60 4.38 -4.61
C ALA A 158 1.59 4.46 -3.46
N LEU A 159 2.06 4.80 -2.26
CA LEU A 159 1.22 4.93 -1.06
C LEU A 159 1.37 6.34 -0.47
N GLU A 160 0.26 7.03 -0.25
CA GLU A 160 0.18 8.28 0.50
C GLU A 160 -0.75 8.06 1.70
N ALA A 161 -0.23 8.05 2.93
CA ALA A 161 -1.04 7.80 4.14
C ALA A 161 -1.71 9.06 4.69
N GLY A 162 -1.34 10.24 4.19
CA GLY A 162 -2.00 11.49 4.55
C GLY A 162 -1.48 12.09 5.86
N GLY A 163 -2.09 11.80 7.00
CA GLY A 163 -1.47 12.20 8.27
C GLY A 163 -2.31 11.97 9.51
N GLY A 164 -1.62 11.77 10.62
CA GLY A 164 -2.08 11.13 11.84
C GLY A 164 -0.99 10.15 12.27
N ASP A 165 -1.25 9.31 13.27
CA ASP A 165 -0.27 8.31 13.71
C ASP A 165 -0.50 6.99 12.95
N ASP A 166 0.20 6.80 11.83
CA ASP A 166 -0.09 5.73 10.88
C ASP A 166 0.76 4.47 11.12
N CYS A 167 0.17 3.30 10.84
CA CYS A 167 0.84 2.01 10.89
C CYS A 167 0.85 1.38 9.49
N ILE A 168 2.02 1.35 8.85
CA ILE A 168 2.18 0.85 7.49
C ILE A 168 3.08 -0.39 7.50
N ALA A 169 2.58 -1.49 6.96
CA ALA A 169 3.33 -2.71 6.69
C ALA A 169 3.29 -3.00 5.18
N LEU A 170 4.45 -3.10 4.56
CA LEU A 170 4.57 -3.42 3.13
C LEU A 170 5.52 -4.60 2.94
N GLU A 171 5.03 -5.65 2.30
CA GLU A 171 5.83 -6.79 1.84
C GLU A 171 5.76 -6.83 0.31
N ALA A 172 6.88 -6.60 -0.36
CA ALA A 172 7.00 -6.80 -1.80
C ALA A 172 7.85 -8.04 -2.07
N GLY A 173 7.37 -8.90 -2.97
CA GLY A 173 8.04 -10.14 -3.33
C GLY A 173 9.34 -9.92 -4.11
N GLY A 174 9.70 -10.88 -4.95
CA GLY A 174 10.91 -10.76 -5.77
C GLY A 174 10.60 -10.14 -7.13
N GLY A 175 11.40 -9.17 -7.54
CA GLY A 175 11.41 -8.56 -8.88
C GLY A 175 12.20 -7.25 -8.84
N ASP A 176 12.03 -6.40 -9.85
CA ASP A 176 12.56 -5.04 -9.85
C ASP A 176 11.42 -4.06 -9.51
N ASP A 177 11.10 -3.91 -8.23
CA ASP A 177 9.93 -3.13 -7.78
C ASP A 177 10.22 -1.63 -7.71
N CYS A 178 9.20 -0.81 -7.96
CA CYS A 178 9.25 0.64 -7.79
C CYS A 178 8.26 1.05 -6.69
N ILE A 179 8.78 1.43 -5.52
CA ILE A 179 7.97 1.75 -4.34
C ILE A 179 8.20 3.22 -3.97
N ALA A 180 7.11 3.98 -3.90
CA ALA A 180 7.07 5.33 -3.36
C ALA A 180 6.09 5.38 -2.18
N LEU A 181 6.56 5.79 -1.01
CA LEU A 181 5.74 5.87 0.20
C LEU A 181 5.88 7.27 0.82
N GLU A 182 4.75 7.94 1.01
CA GLU A 182 4.63 9.20 1.75
C GLU A 182 3.74 8.98 2.97
N ALA A 183 4.33 8.88 4.16
CA ALA A 183 3.58 8.63 5.39
C ALA A 183 2.83 9.87 5.89
N GLY A 184 3.18 11.07 5.39
CA GLY A 184 2.54 12.29 5.85
C GLY A 184 3.15 12.80 7.14
N GLY A 185 2.38 13.03 8.20
CA GLY A 185 2.98 13.45 9.46
C GLY A 185 2.15 13.10 10.67
N GLY A 186 2.82 12.98 11.82
CA GLY A 186 2.36 12.29 13.02
C GLY A 186 3.49 11.38 13.50
N ASP A 187 3.23 10.47 14.44
CA ASP A 187 4.24 9.50 14.90
C ASP A 187 4.02 8.14 14.23
N ASP A 188 4.64 7.92 13.07
CA ASP A 188 4.34 6.80 12.19
C ASP A 188 5.19 5.55 12.48
N CYS A 189 4.62 4.37 12.24
CA CYS A 189 5.29 3.08 12.32
C CYS A 189 5.29 2.41 10.95
N ILE A 190 6.46 2.37 10.31
CA ILE A 190 6.63 1.82 8.95
C ILE A 190 7.52 0.58 9.02
N ALA A 191 7.01 -0.54 8.54
CA ALA A 191 7.77 -1.78 8.32
C ALA A 191 7.68 -2.15 6.84
N GLN A 192 8.83 -2.27 6.18
CA GLN A 192 8.90 -2.61 4.78
C GLN A 192 9.92 -3.73 4.54
N GLU A 193 9.46 -4.81 3.90
CA GLU A 193 10.29 -5.92 3.45
C GLU A 193 10.19 -6.02 1.93
N THR A 194 11.31 -5.99 1.21
CA THR A 194 11.31 -6.10 -0.25
C THR A 194 12.32 -7.12 -0.76
N GLY A 195 12.11 -7.53 -2.01
CA GLY A 195 12.99 -8.39 -2.78
C GLY A 195 14.35 -7.75 -3.06
N GLY A 196 14.69 -7.56 -4.32
CA GLY A 196 16.01 -7.04 -4.67
C GLY A 196 16.13 -6.76 -6.14
N GLY A 197 16.67 -5.59 -6.47
CA GLY A 197 16.42 -4.91 -7.74
C GLY A 197 15.58 -3.63 -7.58
N ASP A 198 15.24 -3.26 -6.35
CA ASP A 198 14.13 -2.35 -6.10
C ASP A 198 14.56 -0.89 -6.05
N CYS A 199 13.66 0.00 -6.46
CA CYS A 199 13.77 1.44 -6.29
C CYS A 199 12.76 1.87 -5.23
N ILE A 200 13.27 2.22 -4.05
CA ILE A 200 12.46 2.60 -2.89
C ILE A 200 12.69 4.09 -2.60
N ALA A 201 11.61 4.86 -2.59
CA ALA A 201 11.56 6.22 -2.11
C ALA A 201 10.60 6.30 -0.94
N LEU A 202 11.09 6.75 0.22
CA LEU A 202 10.28 6.91 1.42
C LEU A 202 10.43 8.34 1.96
N GLU A 203 9.31 9.01 2.13
CA GLU A 203 9.19 10.30 2.80
C GLU A 203 8.30 10.15 4.03
N ALA A 204 8.89 10.31 5.21
CA ALA A 204 8.14 10.48 6.45
C ALA A 204 8.27 11.95 6.88
N GLY A 205 7.16 12.61 7.15
CA GLY A 205 7.15 14.04 7.41
C GLY A 205 7.61 14.37 8.83
N GLY A 206 6.76 15.04 9.59
CA GLY A 206 7.14 15.52 10.92
C GLY A 206 6.59 14.61 12.00
N GLY A 207 7.45 14.17 12.93
CA GLY A 207 7.06 13.16 13.91
C GLY A 207 8.22 12.68 14.76
N ASP A 208 7.97 11.65 15.56
CA ASP A 208 8.98 10.72 16.05
C ASP A 208 8.70 9.33 15.45
N ASP A 209 9.07 9.13 14.18
CA ASP A 209 8.70 7.93 13.42
C ASP A 209 9.59 6.72 13.75
N CYS A 210 9.04 5.52 13.60
CA CYS A 210 9.74 4.25 13.72
C CYS A 210 9.73 3.53 12.38
N ILE A 211 10.89 3.47 11.72
CA ILE A 211 11.01 2.93 10.36
C ILE A 211 11.96 1.73 10.38
N ALA A 212 11.47 0.59 9.90
CA ALA A 212 12.24 -0.62 9.68
C ALA A 212 12.15 -1.01 8.20
N LEU A 213 13.27 -0.98 7.49
CA LEU A 213 13.36 -1.47 6.11
C LEU A 213 14.32 -2.66 6.03
N GLU A 214 13.86 -3.73 5.40
CA GLU A 214 14.68 -4.87 4.99
C GLU A 214 14.60 -5.02 3.47
N ALA A 215 15.64 -4.56 2.77
CA ALA A 215 15.83 -4.84 1.36
C ALA A 215 16.70 -6.09 1.21
N GLY A 216 16.22 -7.06 0.43
CA GLY A 216 16.88 -8.32 0.19
C GLY A 216 18.17 -8.20 -0.63
N GLY A 217 18.45 -9.22 -1.44
CA GLY A 217 19.69 -9.28 -2.20
C GLY A 217 19.52 -8.66 -3.58
N GLY A 218 20.11 -7.51 -3.85
CA GLY A 218 20.00 -6.87 -5.16
C GLY A 218 21.04 -5.77 -5.38
N ASP A 219 20.80 -4.95 -6.41
CA ASP A 219 21.40 -3.62 -6.56
C ASP A 219 20.28 -2.59 -6.32
N ASP A 220 19.84 -2.45 -5.06
CA ASP A 220 18.69 -1.61 -4.71
C ASP A 220 19.06 -0.12 -4.72
N CYS A 221 18.08 0.74 -4.98
CA CYS A 221 18.20 2.18 -4.87
C CYS A 221 17.21 2.69 -3.81
N ILE A 222 17.72 3.00 -2.63
CA ILE A 222 16.93 3.46 -1.49
C ILE A 222 17.19 4.94 -1.25
N ALA A 223 16.15 5.75 -1.31
CA ALA A 223 16.15 7.15 -0.92
C ALA A 223 15.15 7.35 0.22
N GLN A 224 15.62 7.85 1.35
CA GLN A 224 14.79 8.09 2.52
C GLN A 224 14.97 9.51 3.01
N GLU A 225 13.86 10.24 3.13
CA GLU A 225 13.80 11.55 3.76
C GLU A 225 12.87 11.47 4.97
N THR A 226 13.38 11.85 6.14
CA THR A 226 12.63 11.81 7.41
C THR A 226 12.85 13.09 8.19
N GLY A 227 11.82 13.54 8.92
CA GLY A 227 11.80 14.84 9.54
C GLY A 227 11.53 14.87 11.04
N GLY A 228 12.29 14.20 11.89
CA GLY A 228 11.90 14.17 13.30
C GLY A 228 12.92 13.68 14.30
N GLY A 229 12.46 13.09 15.39
CA GLY A 229 13.26 12.32 16.34
C GLY A 229 13.40 10.85 15.95
N ASP A 230 13.36 10.56 14.65
CA ASP A 230 13.00 9.25 14.12
C ASP A 230 14.01 8.14 14.43
N CYS A 231 13.50 6.93 14.61
CA CYS A 231 14.27 5.72 14.80
C CYS A 231 14.24 4.89 13.53
N ILE A 232 15.37 4.84 12.83
CA ILE A 232 15.50 4.14 11.55
C ILE A 232 16.40 2.92 11.73
N ALA A 233 15.90 1.75 11.37
CA ALA A 233 16.65 0.53 11.14
C ALA A 233 16.55 0.16 9.66
N LEU A 234 17.69 0.09 8.98
CA LEU A 234 17.75 -0.31 7.58
C LEU A 234 18.75 -1.45 7.42
N GLU A 235 18.28 -2.57 6.87
CA GLU A 235 19.10 -3.69 6.41
C GLU A 235 19.00 -3.78 4.89
N ALA A 236 20.15 -3.74 4.22
CA ALA A 236 20.24 -3.77 2.77
C ALA A 236 21.33 -4.75 2.32
N GLY A 237 21.07 -5.41 1.20
CA GLY A 237 21.96 -6.32 0.51
C GLY A 237 23.28 -5.72 0.01
N GLY A 238 23.87 -6.41 -0.97
CA GLY A 238 25.21 -6.13 -1.45
C GLY A 238 25.21 -5.57 -2.86
N GLY A 239 25.19 -4.26 -3.01
CA GLY A 239 25.05 -3.62 -4.33
C GLY A 239 24.47 -2.21 -4.23
N ASP A 240 23.78 -1.97 -3.12
CA ASP A 240 22.76 -0.94 -3.03
C ASP A 240 23.29 0.48 -2.92
N CYS A 241 22.55 1.39 -3.53
CA CYS A 241 22.74 2.81 -3.43
C CYS A 241 21.74 3.37 -2.43
N ILE A 242 22.24 3.79 -1.27
CA ILE A 242 21.42 4.28 -0.17
C ILE A 242 21.69 5.77 0.02
N ALA A 243 20.65 6.59 -0.01
CA ALA A 243 20.66 8.00 0.36
C ALA A 243 19.68 8.22 1.52
N LEU A 244 20.21 8.61 2.68
CA LEU A 244 19.40 8.91 3.86
C LEU A 244 19.59 10.37 4.26
N GLU A 245 18.48 11.11 4.31
CA GLU A 245 18.41 12.46 4.87
C GLU A 245 17.47 12.45 6.08
N THR A 246 18.01 12.84 7.23
CA THR A 246 17.27 12.80 8.50
C THR A 246 17.33 14.16 9.19
N GLY A 247 16.15 14.65 9.59
CA GLY A 247 15.97 15.79 10.46
C GLY A 247 16.24 15.44 11.94
N GLY A 248 16.29 16.47 12.78
CA GLY A 248 16.16 16.31 14.24
C GLY A 248 17.20 15.44 14.98
N GLY A 249 16.76 14.61 15.93
CA GLY A 249 17.59 14.06 17.02
C GLY A 249 17.60 12.53 17.13
N GLY A 250 17.09 11.85 16.12
CA GLY A 250 16.78 10.43 16.10
C GLY A 250 17.95 9.44 16.14
N CYS A 251 17.64 8.15 16.07
CA CYS A 251 18.62 7.07 16.06
C CYS A 251 18.61 6.34 14.72
N ILE A 252 19.79 6.10 14.15
CA ILE A 252 19.93 5.40 12.89
C ILE A 252 20.82 4.17 13.10
N ALA A 253 20.34 2.99 12.72
CA ALA A 253 21.10 1.77 12.57
C ALA A 253 21.04 1.33 11.10
N LEU A 254 22.20 1.31 10.43
CA LEU A 254 22.29 0.88 9.04
C LEU A 254 23.22 -0.35 8.89
N GLU A 255 22.56 -1.43 8.53
CA GLU A 255 22.94 -2.70 7.92
C GLU A 255 23.22 -2.63 6.41
N ALA A 256 24.45 -2.62 5.89
CA ALA A 256 24.60 -2.73 4.42
C ALA A 256 25.69 -3.70 3.96
N GLY A 257 25.39 -4.48 2.94
CA GLY A 257 26.37 -5.35 2.27
C GLY A 257 27.52 -4.58 1.61
N GLY A 258 28.39 -5.31 0.91
CA GLY A 258 29.52 -4.71 0.20
C GLY A 258 29.22 -4.59 -1.29
N GLY A 259 29.52 -3.45 -1.89
CA GLY A 259 29.39 -3.23 -3.35
C GLY A 259 28.89 -1.85 -3.72
N GLY A 260 28.02 -1.28 -2.87
CA GLY A 260 27.23 -0.10 -3.18
C GLY A 260 27.77 1.26 -2.70
N CYS A 261 26.89 2.26 -2.73
CA CYS A 261 27.18 3.65 -2.35
C CYS A 261 26.26 4.09 -1.22
N ILE A 262 26.82 4.74 -0.19
CA ILE A 262 26.03 5.27 0.92
C ILE A 262 26.29 6.76 1.07
N ALA A 263 25.23 7.55 1.00
CA ALA A 263 25.16 8.95 1.38
C ALA A 263 24.27 9.09 2.61
N LEU A 264 24.80 9.71 3.67
CA LEU A 264 24.05 9.99 4.89
C LEU A 264 24.23 11.44 5.29
N GLU A 265 23.12 12.15 5.38
CA GLU A 265 23.01 13.48 5.98
C GLU A 265 22.09 13.40 7.21
N ALA A 266 22.67 13.65 8.39
CA ALA A 266 21.92 13.64 9.64
C ALA A 266 22.05 14.97 10.37
N GLY A 267 20.89 15.58 10.66
CA GLY A 267 20.76 16.73 11.55
C GLY A 267 20.92 16.35 13.03
N GLY A 268 21.21 17.36 13.86
CA GLY A 268 21.09 17.28 15.33
C GLY A 268 21.96 16.28 16.10
N GLY A 269 21.47 15.89 17.30
CA GLY A 269 22.25 15.30 18.39
C GLY A 269 22.11 13.78 18.58
N GLY A 270 21.53 13.09 17.60
CA GLY A 270 21.17 11.68 17.62
C GLY A 270 22.34 10.69 17.60
N CYS A 271 22.01 9.40 17.64
CA CYS A 271 22.98 8.30 17.60
C CYS A 271 22.97 7.61 16.24
N THR A 272 24.15 7.41 15.65
CA THR A 272 24.28 6.68 14.37
C THR A 272 25.21 5.49 14.54
N ALA A 273 24.70 4.30 14.23
CA ALA A 273 25.46 3.08 14.01
C ALA A 273 25.49 2.75 12.51
N LEU A 274 26.67 2.41 11.98
CA LEU A 274 26.79 1.91 10.60
C LEU A 274 27.69 0.69 10.58
N GLU A 275 27.14 -0.41 10.09
CA GLU A 275 27.87 -1.61 9.72
C GLU A 275 27.81 -1.82 8.21
N THR A 276 28.96 -2.13 7.60
CA THR A 276 29.02 -2.22 6.14
C THR A 276 30.06 -3.18 5.61
N GLY A 277 29.75 -3.80 4.47
CA GLY A 277 30.66 -4.71 3.76
C GLY A 277 31.95 -4.05 3.22
N ARG A 278 32.96 -4.90 2.96
CA ARG A 278 34.30 -4.50 2.50
C ARG A 278 34.34 -4.20 0.99
N ARG A 279 33.61 -3.19 0.50
CA ARG A 279 33.77 -2.47 -0.79
C ARG A 279 32.59 -1.50 -0.93
N GLY A 280 32.83 -0.22 -1.23
CA GLY A 280 31.76 0.77 -1.43
C GLY A 280 32.25 2.22 -1.24
N ARG A 281 31.63 3.19 -1.92
CA ARG A 281 31.92 4.63 -1.76
C ARG A 281 31.00 5.23 -0.71
N ARG A 282 31.53 6.16 0.10
CA ARG A 282 30.84 6.70 1.27
C ARG A 282 30.99 8.20 1.31
N GLN A 283 29.89 8.90 1.51
CA GLN A 283 29.88 10.32 1.82
C GLN A 283 29.00 10.54 3.06
N ARG A 284 29.52 11.29 4.03
CA ARG A 284 28.78 11.59 5.26
C ARG A 284 28.93 13.05 5.65
N ARG A 285 27.83 13.65 6.09
CA ARG A 285 27.80 14.93 6.79
C ARG A 285 26.99 14.75 8.08
N LEU A 286 27.63 14.99 9.22
CA LEU A 286 27.02 14.78 10.54
C LEU A 286 27.13 16.05 11.38
N GLY A 287 26.03 16.43 12.03
CA GLY A 287 25.89 17.64 12.84
C GLY A 287 25.92 17.44 14.36
N GLY A 288 26.80 16.63 14.95
CA GLY A 288 26.77 16.36 16.40
C GLY A 288 27.78 15.29 16.84
N ARG A 289 27.93 14.98 18.15
CA ARG A 289 28.97 14.08 18.73
C ARG A 289 28.67 12.55 18.53
N PRO A 290 29.49 11.64 19.10
CA PRO A 290 30.34 10.68 18.38
C PRO A 290 29.60 9.51 17.67
N VAL A 291 30.10 9.18 16.48
CA VAL A 291 29.76 7.99 15.69
C VAL A 291 30.45 6.75 16.26
N VAL A 292 29.74 5.64 16.40
CA VAL A 292 30.36 4.31 16.62
C VAL A 292 30.40 3.59 15.27
N THR A 293 31.53 3.68 14.59
CA THR A 293 31.78 2.85 13.39
C THR A 293 32.38 1.52 13.83
N ALA A 294 31.60 0.44 13.79
CA ALA A 294 32.15 -0.91 13.90
C ALA A 294 32.64 -1.35 12.51
N SER A 295 33.95 -1.25 12.27
CA SER A 295 34.54 -1.91 11.09
C SER A 295 34.87 -3.34 11.45
N ALA A 296 34.20 -4.33 10.86
CA ALA A 296 34.58 -5.72 10.99
C ALA A 296 36.02 -5.93 10.46
N SER A 297 36.97 -6.16 11.38
CA SER A 297 38.39 -6.44 11.11
C SER A 297 38.83 -7.74 11.80
N PRO A 298 39.89 -8.40 11.32
CA PRO A 298 40.11 -9.05 10.02
C PRO A 298 39.29 -10.33 9.87
#